data_AF-A0A1W9WXK8-F1
#
_entry.id   AF-A0A1W9WXK8-F1
#
_cell.length_a   1.000
_cell.length_b   1.000
_cell.length_c   1.000
_cell.angle_alpha   90.00
_cell.angle_beta   90.00
_cell.angle_gamma   90.00
#
_symmetry.space_group_name_H-M   'P 1'
#
loop_
_entity.id
_entity.type
_entity.pdbx_description
1 polymer ?
#
loop_
_entity_poly.entity_id
_entity_poly.type
_entity_poly.pdbx_seq_one_letter_code
_entity_poly.pdbx_strand_id
1 'polypeptide(L)'
;MEEKQSWDWNTDVKEIPVKEWETRFNWVEEPCISPDGERVASIVNVDEMVFDICENGDVWDGEYEKAWSLRAVPGKGFAACICKDEEWTLAVNGEEWSNLFDFIWDLQISPDGSQISLAFQKDGEYGMTVNDKPWDTLYENINGMVLGNQGASAAVVQVGAMAAADVEAFKKGIFSVALNGKAFDQKFLNIWDLSLDGDKQNLAWGVRLDREAYTIAVNDTPWENTFQSVWKPEFADQGKSIVAPVRHEGKWKLFKDDQPFWKTGYELLWRIEVCPANNHIAAIAASSYGKWTVAENDDIWPISCDTMIRDIYYSLDGSSLVAVLKDKGTWTLAVDKIVWELSADKIFTPCISGDGSIVAVALEKKGKYFVAVNNKIITGPHEFMADPVISPDGGKILIKGIEKGVYKRRIILL
;
A
#
# COMPACT_ATOMS: atom_id res chain seq x y z
N MET A 1 -9.60 11.35 -9.40
CA MET A 1 -10.96 11.44 -9.99
C MET A 1 -10.90 11.89 -11.44
N GLU A 2 -10.11 12.92 -11.77
CA GLU A 2 -9.93 13.42 -13.14
C GLU A 2 -9.37 12.37 -14.13
N GLU A 3 -8.36 11.59 -13.72
CA GLU A 3 -7.80 10.54 -14.59
C GLU A 3 -8.86 9.55 -15.09
N LYS A 4 -9.72 9.04 -14.19
CA LYS A 4 -10.77 8.08 -14.53
C LYS A 4 -11.81 8.62 -15.52
N GLN A 5 -12.01 9.94 -15.59
CA GLN A 5 -12.95 10.55 -16.55
C GLN A 5 -12.43 10.46 -17.98
N SER A 6 -11.10 10.37 -18.17
CA SER A 6 -10.47 10.27 -19.49
C SER A 6 -10.48 8.85 -20.07
N TRP A 7 -10.80 7.84 -19.26
CA TRP A 7 -10.78 6.44 -19.69
C TRP A 7 -11.92 6.11 -20.66
N ASP A 8 -11.70 5.09 -21.49
CA ASP A 8 -12.71 4.61 -22.44
C ASP A 8 -13.79 3.76 -21.74
N TRP A 9 -14.87 4.40 -21.28
CA TRP A 9 -16.01 3.70 -20.68
C TRP A 9 -17.05 3.22 -21.71
N ASN A 10 -16.80 3.34 -23.01
CA ASN A 10 -17.80 3.11 -24.05
C ASN A 10 -17.52 1.88 -24.92
N THR A 11 -16.27 1.44 -24.99
CA THR A 11 -15.93 0.16 -25.63
C THR A 11 -16.22 -1.00 -24.67
N ASP A 12 -17.23 -1.80 -24.99
CA ASP A 12 -17.70 -2.91 -24.15
C ASP A 12 -16.60 -3.95 -23.84
N VAL A 13 -15.81 -4.32 -24.85
CA VAL A 13 -14.77 -5.34 -24.74
C VAL A 13 -13.55 -4.95 -25.55
N LYS A 14 -12.36 -5.05 -24.95
CA LYS A 14 -11.06 -5.11 -25.65
C LYS A 14 -10.33 -6.38 -25.24
N GLU A 15 -9.58 -6.96 -26.18
CA GLU A 15 -8.92 -8.25 -26.00
C GLU A 15 -7.45 -8.17 -26.39
N ILE A 16 -6.59 -8.82 -25.59
CA ILE A 16 -5.15 -8.95 -25.84
C ILE A 16 -4.79 -10.42 -25.64
N PRO A 17 -4.32 -11.14 -26.67
CA PRO A 17 -3.84 -12.50 -26.51
C PRO A 17 -2.59 -12.52 -25.64
N VAL A 18 -2.64 -13.26 -24.52
CA VAL A 18 -1.49 -13.40 -23.60
C VAL A 18 -0.96 -14.82 -23.55
N LYS A 19 -1.76 -15.81 -23.99
CA LYS A 19 -1.35 -17.22 -24.04
C LYS A 19 -0.12 -17.47 -24.90
N GLU A 20 0.00 -16.72 -25.99
CA GLU A 20 1.13 -16.88 -26.90
C GLU A 20 2.47 -16.52 -26.24
N TRP A 21 2.47 -15.71 -25.18
CA TRP A 21 3.68 -15.36 -24.44
C TRP A 21 4.33 -16.61 -23.82
N GLU A 22 3.53 -17.55 -23.30
CA GLU A 22 4.00 -18.82 -22.75
C GLU A 22 4.70 -19.72 -23.79
N THR A 23 4.45 -19.48 -25.08
CA THR A 23 5.11 -20.22 -26.18
C THR A 23 6.26 -19.45 -26.82
N ARG A 24 6.30 -18.13 -26.62
CA ARG A 24 7.33 -17.24 -27.17
C ARG A 24 8.52 -17.08 -26.24
N PHE A 25 8.30 -17.17 -24.94
CA PHE A 25 9.31 -16.95 -23.91
C PHE A 25 9.53 -18.23 -23.10
N ASN A 26 10.73 -18.39 -22.55
CA ASN A 26 11.08 -19.54 -21.71
C ASN A 26 10.29 -19.56 -20.40
N TRP A 27 9.94 -18.38 -19.91
CA TRP A 27 9.17 -18.16 -18.69
C TRP A 27 8.49 -16.79 -18.73
N VAL A 28 7.34 -16.70 -18.05
CA VAL A 28 6.49 -15.50 -17.99
C VAL A 28 5.99 -15.35 -16.55
N GLU A 29 6.19 -14.18 -15.94
CA GLU A 29 5.65 -13.84 -14.63
C GLU A 29 4.15 -13.51 -14.66
N GLU A 30 3.53 -13.50 -13.49
CA GLU A 30 2.13 -13.08 -13.32
C GLU A 30 1.91 -11.68 -13.92
N PRO A 31 0.86 -11.49 -14.73
CA PRO A 31 0.66 -10.25 -15.47
C PRO A 31 0.29 -9.07 -14.57
N CYS A 32 0.89 -7.93 -14.85
CA CYS A 32 0.53 -6.62 -14.33
C CYS A 32 -0.41 -5.92 -15.32
N ILE A 33 -1.49 -5.30 -14.83
CA ILE A 33 -2.49 -4.65 -15.68
C ILE A 33 -2.58 -3.17 -15.34
N SER A 34 -2.62 -2.32 -16.36
CA SER A 34 -2.78 -0.87 -16.18
C SER A 34 -4.11 -0.52 -15.46
N PRO A 35 -4.19 0.62 -14.74
CA PRO A 35 -5.41 1.00 -14.04
C PRO A 35 -6.64 1.06 -14.95
N ASP A 36 -6.50 1.65 -16.14
CA ASP A 36 -7.51 1.79 -17.20
C ASP A 36 -7.83 0.49 -17.96
N GLY A 37 -7.05 -0.56 -17.72
CA GLY A 37 -7.16 -1.86 -18.36
C GLY A 37 -6.80 -1.87 -19.84
N GLU A 38 -6.22 -0.81 -20.40
CA GLU A 38 -5.82 -0.75 -21.81
C GLU A 38 -4.56 -1.57 -22.10
N ARG A 39 -3.77 -1.86 -21.06
CA ARG A 39 -2.48 -2.53 -21.21
C ARG A 39 -2.27 -3.64 -20.18
N VAL A 40 -1.55 -4.67 -20.61
CA VAL A 40 -1.09 -5.79 -19.80
C VAL A 40 0.40 -5.98 -20.06
N ALA A 41 1.17 -6.18 -19.00
CA ALA A 41 2.61 -6.43 -19.08
C ALA A 41 3.04 -7.58 -18.17
N SER A 42 4.09 -8.29 -18.56
CA SER A 42 4.74 -9.32 -17.73
C SER A 42 6.25 -9.22 -17.86
N ILE A 43 6.97 -9.56 -16.78
CA ILE A 43 8.39 -9.89 -16.88
C ILE A 43 8.50 -11.24 -17.60
N VAL A 44 9.39 -11.31 -18.58
CA VAL A 44 9.59 -12.49 -19.44
C VAL A 44 11.06 -12.87 -19.49
N ASN A 45 11.35 -14.18 -19.56
CA ASN A 45 12.69 -14.68 -19.86
C ASN A 45 12.80 -14.94 -21.37
N VAL A 46 13.55 -14.06 -22.06
CA VAL A 46 13.66 -14.07 -23.53
C VAL A 46 14.75 -15.03 -24.03
N ASP A 47 15.80 -15.24 -23.25
CA ASP A 47 16.88 -16.21 -23.53
C ASP A 47 17.58 -16.63 -22.21
N GLU A 48 18.60 -17.50 -22.29
CA GLU A 48 19.40 -17.93 -21.14
C GLU A 48 19.94 -16.73 -20.35
N MET A 49 19.38 -16.52 -19.15
CA MET A 49 19.70 -15.39 -18.26
C MET A 49 19.45 -13.99 -18.84
N VAL A 50 18.59 -13.87 -19.86
CA VAL A 50 18.14 -12.59 -20.41
C VAL A 50 16.66 -12.39 -20.12
N PHE A 51 16.34 -11.29 -19.46
CA PHE A 51 14.99 -10.91 -19.06
C PHE A 51 14.58 -9.60 -19.72
N ASP A 52 13.28 -9.44 -19.92
CA ASP A 52 12.68 -8.22 -20.45
C ASP A 52 11.22 -8.07 -19.95
N ILE A 53 10.55 -6.98 -20.35
CA ILE A 53 9.15 -6.71 -20.09
C ILE A 53 8.39 -6.82 -21.42
N CYS A 54 7.43 -7.74 -21.48
CA CYS A 54 6.50 -7.87 -22.59
C CYS A 54 5.24 -7.07 -22.27
N GLU A 55 4.98 -5.97 -23.00
CA GLU A 55 3.79 -5.13 -22.91
C GLU A 55 2.91 -5.36 -24.14
N ASN A 56 1.66 -5.80 -23.92
CA ASN A 56 0.69 -6.07 -24.99
C ASN A 56 1.18 -6.99 -26.12
N GLY A 57 2.21 -7.79 -25.87
CA GLY A 57 2.80 -8.72 -26.84
C GLY A 57 4.10 -8.23 -27.47
N ASP A 58 4.48 -6.98 -27.26
CA ASP A 58 5.76 -6.42 -27.71
C ASP A 58 6.72 -6.34 -26.52
N VAL A 59 7.99 -6.66 -26.74
CA VAL A 59 9.03 -6.49 -25.71
C VAL A 59 9.57 -5.07 -25.75
N TRP A 60 10.00 -4.54 -24.62
CA TRP A 60 10.69 -3.25 -24.59
C TRP A 60 12.02 -3.31 -25.35
N ASP A 61 12.57 -2.16 -25.69
CA ASP A 61 13.90 -2.08 -26.31
C ASP A 61 14.99 -2.19 -25.23
N GLY A 62 15.15 -3.38 -24.64
CA GLY A 62 16.13 -3.66 -23.58
C GLY A 62 16.56 -5.14 -23.53
N GLU A 63 17.66 -5.40 -22.81
CA GLU A 63 18.11 -6.75 -22.46
C GLU A 63 18.70 -6.69 -21.04
N TYR A 64 18.07 -7.38 -20.09
CA TYR A 64 18.42 -7.27 -18.67
C TYR A 64 18.89 -8.62 -18.12
N GLU A 65 19.86 -8.59 -17.21
CA GLU A 65 20.32 -9.78 -16.48
C GLU A 65 19.27 -10.24 -15.46
N LYS A 66 18.50 -9.30 -14.91
CA LYS A 66 17.40 -9.51 -13.96
C LYS A 66 16.36 -8.41 -14.11
N ALA A 67 15.10 -8.76 -13.86
CA ALA A 67 14.01 -7.81 -13.71
C ALA A 67 13.08 -8.27 -12.57
N TRP A 68 12.51 -7.32 -11.82
CA TRP A 68 11.52 -7.62 -10.77
C TRP A 68 10.66 -6.40 -10.42
N SER A 69 9.65 -6.63 -9.58
CA SER A 69 8.73 -5.60 -9.10
C SER A 69 8.07 -4.78 -10.24
N LEU A 70 7.64 -5.45 -11.30
CA LEU A 70 6.85 -4.81 -12.37
C LEU A 70 5.55 -4.24 -11.79
N ARG A 71 5.33 -2.94 -11.95
CA ARG A 71 4.14 -2.23 -11.48
C ARG A 71 3.56 -1.32 -12.53
N ALA A 72 2.24 -1.23 -12.55
CA ALA A 72 1.55 -0.22 -13.34
C ALA A 72 1.70 1.16 -12.69
N VAL A 73 2.00 2.16 -13.52
CA VAL A 73 2.10 3.57 -13.15
C VAL A 73 0.86 4.29 -13.73
N PRO A 74 -0.03 4.84 -12.88
CA PRO A 74 -1.21 5.58 -13.34
C PRO A 74 -0.85 6.65 -14.37
N GLY A 75 -1.63 6.73 -15.46
CA GLY A 75 -1.39 7.61 -16.61
C GLY A 75 -0.08 7.42 -17.40
N LYS A 76 0.88 6.61 -16.93
CA LYS A 76 2.22 6.52 -17.54
C LYS A 76 2.54 5.14 -18.11
N GLY A 77 2.03 4.04 -17.57
CA GLY A 77 2.25 2.70 -18.13
C GLY A 77 2.82 1.74 -17.12
N PHE A 78 4.05 1.28 -17.30
CA PHE A 78 4.68 0.34 -16.37
C PHE A 78 6.09 0.77 -15.98
N ALA A 79 6.49 0.38 -14.77
CA ALA A 79 7.84 0.53 -14.27
C ALA A 79 8.34 -0.82 -13.73
N ALA A 80 9.62 -1.12 -13.94
CA ALA A 80 10.27 -2.33 -13.45
C ALA A 80 11.68 -2.02 -12.95
N CYS A 81 12.07 -2.69 -11.86
CA CYS A 81 13.45 -2.68 -11.38
C CYS A 81 14.26 -3.63 -12.27
N ILE A 82 15.27 -3.12 -12.96
CA ILE A 82 16.09 -3.88 -13.91
C ILE A 82 17.57 -3.87 -13.49
N CYS A 83 18.30 -4.91 -13.86
CA CYS A 83 19.72 -5.09 -13.60
C CYS A 83 20.47 -5.29 -14.92
N LYS A 84 21.56 -4.56 -15.11
CA LYS A 84 22.44 -4.65 -16.26
C LYS A 84 23.86 -4.31 -15.85
N ASP A 85 24.83 -5.07 -16.34
CA ASP A 85 26.25 -4.89 -16.00
C ASP A 85 26.47 -4.93 -14.46
N GLU A 86 25.74 -5.82 -13.78
CA GLU A 86 25.70 -5.94 -12.31
C GLU A 86 25.18 -4.72 -11.52
N GLU A 87 24.69 -3.68 -12.20
CA GLU A 87 24.09 -2.49 -11.58
C GLU A 87 22.56 -2.45 -11.77
N TRP A 88 21.87 -1.87 -10.79
CA TRP A 88 20.42 -1.75 -10.76
C TRP A 88 19.93 -0.34 -11.11
N THR A 89 18.83 -0.28 -11.86
CA THR A 89 18.09 0.96 -12.12
C THR A 89 16.60 0.69 -12.35
N LEU A 90 15.81 1.75 -12.57
CA LEU A 90 14.40 1.63 -12.92
C LEU A 90 14.21 1.92 -14.41
N ALA A 91 13.49 1.03 -15.10
CA ALA A 91 12.96 1.32 -16.42
C ALA A 91 11.48 1.72 -16.32
N VAL A 92 11.07 2.80 -16.99
CA VAL A 92 9.68 3.25 -17.09
C VAL A 92 9.29 3.28 -18.56
N ASN A 93 8.38 2.38 -18.97
CA ASN A 93 8.02 2.16 -20.38
C ASN A 93 9.23 1.91 -21.30
N GLY A 94 10.21 1.14 -20.83
CA GLY A 94 11.45 0.87 -21.56
C GLY A 94 12.49 1.99 -21.48
N GLU A 95 12.18 3.16 -20.92
CA GLU A 95 13.17 4.21 -20.69
C GLU A 95 13.84 4.03 -19.33
N GLU A 96 15.14 3.75 -19.34
CA GLU A 96 15.96 3.60 -18.13
C GLU A 96 16.26 4.95 -17.46
N TRP A 97 16.24 4.96 -16.13
CA TRP A 97 16.79 6.04 -15.32
C TRP A 97 18.31 6.16 -15.52
N SER A 98 18.82 7.38 -15.34
CA SER A 98 20.24 7.68 -15.55
C SER A 98 21.13 7.25 -14.38
N ASN A 99 20.58 7.18 -13.16
CA ASN A 99 21.34 6.70 -12.01
C ASN A 99 21.38 5.17 -11.96
N LEU A 100 22.57 4.66 -11.64
CA LEU A 100 22.85 3.24 -11.41
C LEU A 100 23.24 3.04 -9.93
N PHE A 101 22.78 1.93 -9.35
CA PHE A 101 22.93 1.59 -7.94
C PHE A 101 23.39 0.14 -7.76
N ASP A 102 24.02 -0.17 -6.64
CA ASP A 102 24.43 -1.55 -6.31
C ASP A 102 23.20 -2.44 -6.03
N PHE A 103 22.15 -1.86 -5.46
CA PHE A 103 20.87 -2.51 -5.24
C PHE A 103 19.74 -1.48 -5.08
N ILE A 104 18.54 -1.81 -5.53
CA ILE A 104 17.32 -1.01 -5.35
C ILE A 104 16.22 -1.88 -4.75
N TRP A 105 15.29 -1.31 -3.98
CA TRP A 105 14.10 -2.01 -3.47
C TRP A 105 12.99 -1.00 -3.14
N ASP A 106 11.84 -1.50 -2.70
CA ASP A 106 10.71 -0.69 -2.24
C ASP A 106 10.23 0.33 -3.28
N LEU A 107 9.84 -0.16 -4.46
CA LEU A 107 9.23 0.68 -5.50
C LEU A 107 7.89 1.25 -5.02
N GLN A 108 7.84 2.56 -4.79
CA GLN A 108 6.64 3.30 -4.41
C GLN A 108 6.21 4.24 -5.54
N ILE A 109 4.90 4.37 -5.74
CA ILE A 109 4.30 5.20 -6.79
C ILE A 109 3.18 6.02 -6.14
N SER A 110 3.17 7.34 -6.34
CA SER A 110 2.09 8.20 -5.85
C SER A 110 0.74 7.82 -6.50
N PRO A 111 -0.41 8.12 -5.86
CA PRO A 111 -1.73 7.73 -6.40
C PRO A 111 -2.03 8.23 -7.82
N ASP A 112 -1.42 9.34 -8.24
CA ASP A 112 -1.54 9.93 -9.59
C ASP A 112 -0.42 9.51 -10.55
N GLY A 113 0.52 8.66 -10.10
CA GLY A 113 1.69 8.24 -10.87
C GLY A 113 2.74 9.33 -11.12
N SER A 114 2.60 10.52 -10.55
CA SER A 114 3.52 11.65 -10.80
C SER A 114 4.87 11.47 -10.13
N GLN A 115 4.91 10.78 -8.98
CA GLN A 115 6.11 10.49 -8.20
C GLN A 115 6.38 8.98 -8.19
N ILE A 116 7.61 8.60 -8.52
CA ILE A 116 8.10 7.24 -8.42
C ILE A 116 9.35 7.27 -7.55
N SER A 117 9.41 6.45 -6.51
CA SER A 117 10.58 6.37 -5.65
C SER A 117 11.07 4.95 -5.45
N LEU A 118 12.36 4.84 -5.15
CA LEU A 118 13.04 3.61 -4.74
C LEU A 118 13.90 3.91 -3.53
N ALA A 119 14.03 2.92 -2.66
CA ALA A 119 15.17 2.82 -1.77
C ALA A 119 16.35 2.22 -2.56
N PHE A 120 17.57 2.67 -2.27
CA PHE A 120 18.77 2.19 -2.93
C PHE A 120 19.95 2.04 -1.98
N GLN A 121 20.92 1.24 -2.40
CA GLN A 121 22.23 1.12 -1.80
C GLN A 121 23.29 1.42 -2.86
N LYS A 122 24.32 2.17 -2.49
CA LYS A 122 25.47 2.51 -3.32
C LYS A 122 26.71 2.70 -2.46
N ASP A 123 27.81 2.02 -2.80
CA ASP A 123 29.09 2.10 -2.09
C ASP A 123 28.99 1.82 -0.57
N GLY A 124 28.12 0.88 -0.18
CA GLY A 124 27.84 0.53 1.22
C GLY A 124 26.93 1.51 1.99
N GLU A 125 26.45 2.58 1.35
CA GLU A 125 25.52 3.55 1.95
C GLU A 125 24.13 3.47 1.32
N TYR A 126 23.12 3.96 2.05
CA TYR A 126 21.70 3.74 1.76
C TYR A 126 20.96 5.08 1.68
N GLY A 127 20.01 5.19 0.75
CA GLY A 127 19.16 6.37 0.59
C GLY A 127 17.89 6.07 -0.20
N MET A 128 17.12 7.12 -0.49
CA MET A 128 16.01 7.03 -1.43
C MET A 128 16.25 7.94 -2.64
N THR A 129 15.70 7.56 -3.78
CA THR A 129 15.65 8.38 -4.99
C THR A 129 14.19 8.62 -5.36
N VAL A 130 13.86 9.84 -5.80
CA VAL A 130 12.52 10.20 -6.27
C VAL A 130 12.64 10.76 -7.68
N ASN A 131 12.00 10.11 -8.65
CA ASN A 131 12.07 10.47 -10.07
C ASN A 131 13.53 10.67 -10.55
N ASP A 132 14.36 9.65 -10.33
CA ASP A 132 15.78 9.64 -10.70
C ASP A 132 16.63 10.75 -10.04
N LYS A 133 16.21 11.22 -8.86
CA LYS A 133 16.97 12.18 -8.04
C LYS A 133 17.29 11.55 -6.68
N PRO A 134 18.49 10.96 -6.53
CA PRO A 134 18.97 10.42 -5.26
C PRO A 134 19.05 11.52 -4.19
N TRP A 135 18.86 11.13 -2.93
CA TRP A 135 19.20 12.00 -1.80
C TRP A 135 20.68 12.40 -1.80
N ASP A 136 20.96 13.65 -1.43
CA ASP A 136 22.33 14.17 -1.30
C ASP A 136 23.09 13.58 -0.10
N THR A 137 22.37 13.07 0.90
CA THR A 137 22.95 12.49 2.12
C THR A 137 22.48 11.06 2.28
N LEU A 138 23.44 10.15 2.41
CA LEU A 138 23.24 8.72 2.58
C LEU A 138 23.58 8.30 4.01
N TYR A 139 23.14 7.10 4.38
CA TYR A 139 23.24 6.58 5.74
C TYR A 139 23.75 5.13 5.73
N GLU A 140 24.31 4.66 6.85
CA GLU A 140 24.74 3.26 6.98
C GLU A 140 23.59 2.24 6.91
N ASN A 141 22.36 2.71 7.15
CA ASN A 141 21.14 1.91 7.04
C ASN A 141 19.92 2.82 6.87
N ILE A 142 18.93 2.35 6.09
CA ILE A 142 17.58 2.89 6.07
C ILE A 142 16.52 1.80 6.21
N ASN A 143 15.35 2.15 6.77
CA ASN A 143 14.15 1.31 6.76
C ASN A 143 12.86 2.17 6.87
N GLY A 144 11.68 1.56 6.75
CA GLY A 144 10.40 2.25 6.98
C GLY A 144 10.14 3.41 6.01
N MET A 145 10.51 3.25 4.74
CA MET A 145 10.43 4.30 3.73
C MET A 145 8.97 4.70 3.41
N VAL A 146 8.73 5.99 3.19
CA VAL A 146 7.44 6.55 2.78
C VAL A 146 7.62 7.61 1.71
N LEU A 147 6.66 7.67 0.77
CA LEU A 147 6.57 8.66 -0.31
C LEU A 147 5.27 9.46 -0.18
N GLY A 148 5.38 10.78 -0.22
CA GLY A 148 4.27 11.72 -0.27
C GLY A 148 3.86 12.03 -1.70
N ASN A 149 2.65 12.55 -1.86
CA ASN A 149 2.05 12.83 -3.17
C ASN A 149 2.84 13.88 -3.98
N GLN A 150 3.54 14.79 -3.30
CA GLN A 150 4.37 15.83 -3.94
C GLN A 150 5.86 15.47 -4.05
N GLY A 151 6.22 14.20 -3.79
CA GLY A 151 7.59 13.70 -3.95
C GLY A 151 8.46 13.85 -2.69
N ALA A 152 7.89 14.34 -1.59
CA ALA A 152 8.57 14.27 -0.30
C ALA A 152 8.78 12.79 0.08
N SER A 153 10.01 12.41 0.42
CA SER A 153 10.35 11.05 0.79
C SER A 153 10.96 11.04 2.19
N ALA A 154 10.68 10.01 2.97
CA ALA A 154 11.26 9.88 4.30
C ALA A 154 11.56 8.43 4.66
N ALA A 155 12.53 8.21 5.53
CA ALA A 155 12.90 6.89 6.04
C ALA A 155 13.44 7.00 7.46
N VAL A 156 13.37 5.90 8.22
CA VAL A 156 14.21 5.70 9.40
C VAL A 156 15.65 5.54 8.92
N VAL A 157 16.59 6.24 9.57
CA VAL A 157 18.00 6.26 9.20
C VAL A 157 18.89 5.99 10.41
N GLN A 158 20.00 5.30 10.21
CA GLN A 158 21.05 5.14 11.22
C GLN A 158 22.00 6.36 11.18
N VAL A 159 21.94 7.21 12.21
CA VAL A 159 22.70 8.48 12.34
C VAL A 159 23.88 8.36 13.31
N GLY A 160 24.27 7.14 13.65
CA GLY A 160 25.42 6.86 14.48
C GLY A 160 26.01 5.50 14.11
N ALA A 161 27.32 5.47 13.91
CA ALA A 161 28.02 4.24 13.57
C ALA A 161 27.90 3.19 14.69
N MET A 162 27.69 1.95 14.30
CA MET A 162 27.59 0.82 15.22
C MET A 162 28.28 -0.41 14.64
N ALA A 163 29.27 -0.94 15.37
CA ALA A 163 29.89 -2.20 15.01
C ALA A 163 28.91 -3.37 15.19
N ALA A 164 29.16 -4.46 14.46
CA ALA A 164 28.36 -5.68 14.59
C ALA A 164 28.29 -6.14 16.06
N ALA A 165 27.06 -6.38 16.54
CA ALA A 165 26.75 -6.78 17.91
C ALA A 165 27.15 -5.78 19.02
N ASP A 166 27.35 -4.49 18.71
CA ASP A 166 27.59 -3.46 19.73
C ASP A 166 26.28 -3.01 20.42
N VAL A 167 25.93 -3.75 21.47
CA VAL A 167 24.74 -3.47 22.28
C VAL A 167 24.83 -2.12 23.02
N GLU A 168 26.02 -1.65 23.37
CA GLU A 168 26.19 -0.39 24.11
C GLU A 168 26.04 0.82 23.20
N ALA A 169 26.46 0.74 21.95
CA ALA A 169 26.13 1.73 20.93
C ALA A 169 24.62 1.75 20.64
N PHE A 170 24.00 0.59 20.43
CA PHE A 170 22.56 0.49 20.19
C PHE A 170 21.73 1.17 21.28
N LYS A 171 22.05 0.90 22.56
CA LYS A 171 21.36 1.49 23.73
C LYS A 171 21.40 3.02 23.80
N LYS A 172 22.35 3.68 23.12
CA LYS A 172 22.42 5.15 23.09
C LYS A 172 21.34 5.78 22.22
N GLY A 173 20.64 4.98 21.40
CA GLY A 173 19.74 5.47 20.37
C GLY A 173 20.53 6.06 19.22
N ILE A 174 20.58 5.33 18.10
CA ILE A 174 21.34 5.71 16.91
C ILE A 174 20.45 5.91 15.68
N PHE A 175 19.14 5.88 15.87
CA PHE A 175 18.18 6.04 14.77
C PHE A 175 17.51 7.41 14.83
N SER A 176 17.29 8.00 13.67
CA SER A 176 16.46 9.18 13.48
C SER A 176 15.57 8.97 12.25
N VAL A 177 14.79 9.97 11.87
CA VAL A 177 14.07 10.01 10.59
C VAL A 177 14.77 11.02 9.69
N ALA A 178 14.94 10.67 8.42
CA ALA A 178 15.36 11.62 7.39
C ALA A 178 14.17 12.01 6.53
N LEU A 179 13.99 13.31 6.28
CA LEU A 179 13.05 13.86 5.30
C LEU A 179 13.86 14.42 4.14
N ASN A 180 13.62 13.91 2.94
CA ASN A 180 14.35 14.26 1.72
C ASN A 180 15.88 14.17 1.91
N GLY A 181 16.32 13.09 2.55
CA GLY A 181 17.74 12.85 2.83
C GLY A 181 18.30 13.57 4.05
N LYS A 182 17.59 14.53 4.64
CA LYS A 182 18.07 15.26 5.83
C LYS A 182 17.50 14.66 7.12
N ALA A 183 18.36 14.09 7.95
CA ALA A 183 18.00 13.61 9.28
C ALA A 183 17.56 14.74 10.22
N PHE A 184 16.61 14.44 11.08
CA PHE A 184 16.33 15.24 12.26
C PHE A 184 17.40 15.05 13.35
N ASP A 185 17.40 15.91 14.38
CA ASP A 185 18.46 15.96 15.39
C ASP A 185 18.24 14.93 16.50
N GLN A 186 16.98 14.67 16.89
CA GLN A 186 16.66 13.72 17.95
C GLN A 186 17.03 12.29 17.51
N LYS A 187 17.57 11.54 18.47
CA LYS A 187 17.90 10.14 18.29
C LYS A 187 17.02 9.27 19.19
N PHE A 188 16.67 8.11 18.66
CA PHE A 188 15.78 7.15 19.30
C PHE A 188 16.42 5.75 19.32
N LEU A 189 15.99 4.93 20.28
CA LEU A 189 16.43 3.53 20.35
C LEU A 189 15.88 2.71 19.18
N ASN A 190 14.64 3.00 18.76
CA ASN A 190 14.03 2.41 17.57
C ASN A 190 12.87 3.29 17.07
N ILE A 191 12.58 3.21 15.77
CA ILE A 191 11.51 3.95 15.09
C ILE A 191 10.76 2.98 14.16
N TRP A 192 9.43 3.13 14.03
CA TRP A 192 8.63 2.36 13.08
C TRP A 192 7.39 3.15 12.65
N ASP A 193 6.73 2.64 11.60
CA ASP A 193 5.43 3.09 11.11
C ASP A 193 5.35 4.61 10.88
N LEU A 194 6.12 5.12 9.92
CA LEU A 194 6.09 6.52 9.53
C LEU A 194 4.76 6.85 8.86
N SER A 195 4.23 8.03 9.20
CA SER A 195 3.13 8.66 8.52
C SER A 195 3.57 10.03 8.02
N LEU A 196 3.21 10.33 6.78
CA LEU A 196 3.53 11.58 6.10
C LEU A 196 2.22 12.30 5.75
N ASP A 197 2.12 13.53 6.21
CA ASP A 197 1.15 14.51 5.73
C ASP A 197 1.48 14.80 4.27
N GLY A 198 0.75 14.15 3.36
CA GLY A 198 1.11 13.99 1.95
C GLY A 198 1.47 15.28 1.19
N ASP A 199 1.03 16.45 1.65
CA ASP A 199 1.29 17.74 1.00
C ASP A 199 2.17 18.69 1.84
N LYS A 200 2.19 18.59 3.17
CA LYS A 200 2.87 19.59 4.02
C LYS A 200 4.19 19.12 4.61
N GLN A 201 4.67 17.94 4.21
CA GLN A 201 5.96 17.38 4.64
C GLN A 201 6.08 17.20 6.17
N ASN A 202 4.95 17.12 6.89
CA ASN A 202 4.96 16.76 8.30
C ASN A 202 5.04 15.25 8.45
N LEU A 203 5.77 14.80 9.46
CA LEU A 203 5.97 13.39 9.75
C LEU A 203 5.53 13.09 11.19
N ALA A 204 4.90 11.93 11.38
CA ALA A 204 4.64 11.36 12.69
C ALA A 204 5.04 9.89 12.69
N TRP A 205 5.56 9.39 13.80
CA TRP A 205 6.04 8.00 13.88
C TRP A 205 6.00 7.45 15.30
N GLY A 206 5.96 6.12 15.40
CA GLY A 206 6.14 5.41 16.67
C GLY A 206 7.61 5.36 17.05
N VAL A 207 7.93 5.68 18.30
CA VAL A 207 9.29 5.60 18.83
C VAL A 207 9.37 4.74 20.07
N ARG A 208 10.53 4.11 20.21
CA ARG A 208 11.00 3.54 21.47
C ARG A 208 12.12 4.44 22.00
N LEU A 209 11.92 5.01 23.19
CA LEU A 209 12.90 5.88 23.84
C LEU A 209 13.97 5.04 24.55
N ASP A 210 13.53 3.99 25.25
CA ASP A 210 14.39 3.03 25.95
C ASP A 210 13.78 1.62 25.94
N ARG A 211 14.24 0.72 26.81
CA ARG A 211 13.74 -0.67 26.81
C ARG A 211 12.26 -0.81 27.20
N GLU A 212 11.67 0.18 27.84
CA GLU A 212 10.33 0.09 28.43
C GLU A 212 9.41 1.25 28.04
N ALA A 213 9.97 2.39 27.60
CA ALA A 213 9.22 3.58 27.22
C ALA A 213 9.01 3.72 25.71
N TYR A 214 7.74 3.80 25.31
CA TYR A 214 7.28 4.02 23.93
C TYR A 214 6.49 5.32 23.84
N THR A 215 6.57 6.03 22.73
CA THR A 215 5.72 7.21 22.50
C THR A 215 5.57 7.50 21.01
N ILE A 216 4.82 8.54 20.66
CA ILE A 216 4.73 9.09 19.31
C ILE A 216 5.63 10.31 19.22
N ALA A 217 6.35 10.47 18.11
CA ALA A 217 7.04 11.71 17.80
C ALA A 217 6.44 12.36 16.56
N VAL A 218 6.36 13.69 16.57
CA VAL A 218 5.81 14.52 15.49
C VAL A 218 6.86 15.54 15.13
N ASN A 219 7.36 15.50 13.89
CA ASN A 219 8.46 16.36 13.42
C ASN A 219 9.61 16.47 14.44
N ASP A 220 10.10 15.32 14.89
CA ASP A 220 11.21 15.16 15.85
C ASP A 220 10.88 15.44 17.32
N THR A 221 9.67 15.90 17.61
CA THR A 221 9.24 16.21 18.99
C THR A 221 8.39 15.06 19.54
N PRO A 222 8.87 14.31 20.55
CA PRO A 222 8.07 13.29 21.22
C PRO A 222 6.91 13.91 21.98
N TRP A 223 5.79 13.19 22.05
CA TRP A 223 4.76 13.41 23.06
C TRP A 223 5.35 13.35 24.49
N GLU A 224 4.74 14.06 25.43
CA GLU A 224 5.23 14.15 26.81
C GLU A 224 4.97 12.83 27.56
N ASN A 225 3.86 12.15 27.28
CA ASN A 225 3.56 10.87 27.90
C ASN A 225 4.35 9.72 27.25
N THR A 226 4.57 8.67 28.06
CA THR A 226 5.10 7.39 27.62
C THR A 226 4.10 6.28 27.84
N PHE A 227 4.14 5.27 26.99
CA PHE A 227 3.20 4.16 26.92
C PHE A 227 3.90 2.81 26.96
N GLN A 228 3.12 1.77 27.20
CA GLN A 228 3.62 0.39 27.21
C GLN A 228 3.94 -0.11 25.79
N SER A 229 3.29 0.46 24.79
CA SER A 229 3.49 0.22 23.36
C SER A 229 2.67 1.23 22.56
N VAL A 230 3.00 1.43 21.28
CA VAL A 230 2.28 2.32 20.34
C VAL A 230 2.23 1.66 18.96
N TRP A 231 1.17 1.94 18.20
CA TRP A 231 1.05 1.60 16.78
C TRP A 231 1.21 2.84 15.89
N LYS A 232 1.24 2.64 14.56
CA LYS A 232 1.24 3.69 13.54
C LYS A 232 0.35 4.89 13.91
N PRO A 233 0.91 6.10 14.04
CA PRO A 233 0.12 7.32 14.15
C PRO A 233 -0.46 7.69 12.78
N GLU A 234 -1.58 8.41 12.76
CA GLU A 234 -2.20 8.94 11.54
C GLU A 234 -2.53 10.42 11.70
N PHE A 235 -2.45 11.16 10.59
CA PHE A 235 -2.84 12.57 10.56
C PHE A 235 -4.37 12.70 10.53
N ALA A 236 -4.90 13.52 11.44
CA ALA A 236 -6.32 13.86 11.54
C ALA A 236 -6.56 15.38 11.46
N ASP A 237 -7.82 15.77 11.35
CA ASP A 237 -8.29 17.16 11.28
C ASP A 237 -7.60 17.94 10.16
N GLN A 238 -7.51 17.32 8.98
CA GLN A 238 -6.82 17.87 7.80
C GLN A 238 -5.32 18.11 8.07
N GLY A 239 -4.69 17.19 8.80
CA GLY A 239 -3.28 17.22 9.15
C GLY A 239 -2.93 18.28 10.19
N LYS A 240 -3.84 18.55 11.14
CA LYS A 240 -3.62 19.47 12.27
C LYS A 240 -3.41 18.74 13.60
N SER A 241 -3.82 17.48 13.66
CA SER A 241 -3.72 16.63 14.83
C SER A 241 -3.14 15.27 14.44
N ILE A 242 -2.58 14.58 15.42
CA ILE A 242 -2.12 13.21 15.30
C ILE A 242 -2.98 12.32 16.18
N VAL A 243 -3.49 11.24 15.61
CA VAL A 243 -4.14 10.17 16.36
C VAL A 243 -3.26 8.93 16.35
N ALA A 244 -3.19 8.21 17.47
CA ALA A 244 -2.39 6.99 17.56
C ALA A 244 -3.01 5.98 18.52
N PRO A 245 -3.06 4.69 18.17
CA PRO A 245 -3.36 3.65 19.14
C PRO A 245 -2.18 3.48 20.09
N VAL A 246 -2.44 3.61 21.39
CA VAL A 246 -1.44 3.45 22.44
C VAL A 246 -1.91 2.42 23.46
N ARG A 247 -0.96 1.63 23.99
CA ARG A 247 -1.22 0.72 25.10
C ARG A 247 -0.99 1.48 26.40
N HIS A 248 -2.09 1.79 27.08
CA HIS A 248 -2.12 2.56 28.32
C HIS A 248 -2.99 1.85 29.35
N GLU A 249 -2.46 1.67 30.56
CA GLU A 249 -3.13 0.95 31.67
C GLU A 249 -3.56 -0.47 31.28
N GLY A 250 -2.79 -1.15 30.43
CA GLY A 250 -3.03 -2.54 30.04
C GLY A 250 -4.09 -2.72 28.94
N LYS A 251 -4.64 -1.64 28.40
CA LYS A 251 -5.59 -1.64 27.27
C LYS A 251 -5.06 -0.79 26.12
N TRP A 252 -5.51 -1.09 24.91
CA TRP A 252 -5.30 -0.21 23.77
C TRP A 252 -6.39 0.87 23.72
N LYS A 253 -5.99 2.13 23.60
CA LYS A 253 -6.88 3.30 23.51
C LYS A 253 -6.41 4.15 22.33
N LEU A 254 -7.33 4.90 21.73
CA LEU A 254 -6.94 5.93 20.75
C LEU A 254 -6.62 7.22 21.49
N PHE A 255 -5.42 7.74 21.30
CA PHE A 255 -5.00 9.05 21.77
C PHE A 255 -5.00 10.03 20.60
N LYS A 256 -5.19 11.31 20.92
CA LYS A 256 -5.10 12.43 19.98
C LYS A 256 -4.25 13.52 20.62
N ASP A 257 -3.17 13.91 19.96
CA ASP A 257 -2.24 14.96 20.42
C ASP A 257 -1.82 14.76 21.89
N ASP A 258 -1.37 13.54 22.21
CA ASP A 258 -0.95 13.12 23.55
C ASP A 258 -2.03 13.12 24.64
N GLN A 259 -3.31 13.20 24.26
CA GLN A 259 -4.44 13.15 25.19
C GLN A 259 -5.35 11.96 24.89
N PRO A 260 -5.98 11.33 25.91
CA PRO A 260 -7.00 10.33 25.69
C PRO A 260 -8.13 10.88 24.80
N PHE A 261 -8.42 10.20 23.70
CA PHE A 261 -9.43 10.64 22.73
C PHE A 261 -10.64 9.71 22.72
N TRP A 262 -10.41 8.42 22.50
CA TRP A 262 -11.43 7.39 22.69
C TRP A 262 -11.46 6.93 24.14
N LYS A 263 -12.67 6.76 24.67
CA LYS A 263 -12.91 6.34 26.06
C LYS A 263 -12.77 4.83 26.21
N THR A 264 -13.12 4.07 25.17
CA THR A 264 -13.08 2.60 25.23
C THR A 264 -11.64 2.09 25.25
N GLY A 265 -11.36 1.17 26.18
CA GLY A 265 -10.13 0.38 26.18
C GLY A 265 -10.34 -0.99 25.55
N TYR A 266 -9.59 -1.29 24.49
CA TYR A 266 -9.67 -2.54 23.73
C TYR A 266 -8.56 -3.52 24.12
N GLU A 267 -8.75 -4.81 23.83
CA GLU A 267 -7.66 -5.81 23.91
C GLU A 267 -6.62 -5.60 22.82
N LEU A 268 -7.06 -5.05 21.68
CA LEU A 268 -6.21 -4.57 20.59
C LEU A 268 -6.93 -3.47 19.82
N LEU A 269 -6.19 -2.47 19.36
CA LEU A 269 -6.66 -1.39 18.49
C LEU A 269 -5.51 -1.05 17.55
N TRP A 270 -5.70 -1.18 16.24
CA TRP A 270 -4.65 -0.96 15.24
C TRP A 270 -5.25 -0.64 13.89
N ARG A 271 -4.40 -0.22 12.94
CA ARG A 271 -4.78 0.14 11.56
C ARG A 271 -5.92 1.16 11.54
N ILE A 272 -5.57 2.39 11.93
CA ILE A 272 -6.49 3.52 11.94
C ILE A 272 -6.72 3.99 10.50
N GLU A 273 -7.96 4.32 10.19
CA GLU A 273 -8.36 4.99 8.96
C GLU A 273 -9.03 6.31 9.33
N VAL A 274 -8.54 7.42 8.79
CA VAL A 274 -9.13 8.74 8.98
C VAL A 274 -9.83 9.15 7.68
N CYS A 275 -11.13 9.35 7.72
CA CYS A 275 -11.90 9.81 6.57
C CYS A 275 -11.63 11.30 6.30
N PRO A 276 -11.06 11.69 5.14
CA PRO A 276 -10.77 13.10 4.85
C PRO A 276 -12.02 13.99 4.72
N ALA A 277 -13.16 13.42 4.32
CA ALA A 277 -14.38 14.19 4.03
C ALA A 277 -15.11 14.67 5.29
N ASN A 278 -15.13 13.86 6.34
CA ASN A 278 -15.91 14.13 7.56
C ASN A 278 -15.10 13.97 8.85
N ASN A 279 -13.82 13.59 8.76
CA ASN A 279 -12.92 13.35 9.89
C ASN A 279 -13.41 12.26 10.85
N HIS A 280 -14.28 11.35 10.38
CA HIS A 280 -14.57 10.12 11.09
C HIS A 280 -13.31 9.27 11.15
N ILE A 281 -13.15 8.58 12.26
CA ILE A 281 -12.00 7.71 12.50
C ILE A 281 -12.50 6.30 12.73
N ALA A 282 -11.99 5.36 11.95
CA ALA A 282 -12.23 3.95 12.13
C ALA A 282 -10.94 3.21 12.50
N ALA A 283 -11.10 2.06 13.13
CA ALA A 283 -9.99 1.22 13.57
C ALA A 283 -10.39 -0.25 13.55
N ILE A 284 -9.41 -1.12 13.31
CA ILE A 284 -9.57 -2.54 13.60
C ILE A 284 -9.37 -2.74 15.10
N ALA A 285 -10.38 -3.31 15.76
CA ALA A 285 -10.43 -3.47 17.20
C ALA A 285 -10.66 -4.93 17.60
N ALA A 286 -10.22 -5.27 18.82
CA ALA A 286 -10.61 -6.49 19.49
C ALA A 286 -11.23 -6.14 20.86
N SER A 287 -12.52 -6.42 21.03
CA SER A 287 -13.23 -6.20 22.30
C SER A 287 -12.91 -7.26 23.34
N SER A 288 -12.49 -8.45 22.89
CA SER A 288 -11.99 -9.54 23.72
C SER A 288 -10.96 -10.36 22.95
N TYR A 289 -10.19 -11.18 23.66
CA TYR A 289 -9.10 -11.95 23.07
C TYR A 289 -9.59 -12.85 21.92
N GLY A 290 -8.94 -12.72 20.76
CA GLY A 290 -9.26 -13.52 19.56
C GLY A 290 -10.60 -13.18 18.91
N LYS A 291 -11.22 -12.04 19.24
CA LYS A 291 -12.49 -11.57 18.67
C LYS A 291 -12.33 -10.18 18.09
N TRP A 292 -12.42 -10.08 16.78
CA TRP A 292 -12.18 -8.84 16.04
C TRP A 292 -13.47 -8.19 15.59
N THR A 293 -13.46 -6.86 15.54
CA THR A 293 -14.54 -6.01 15.04
C THR A 293 -13.94 -4.69 14.51
N VAL A 294 -14.78 -3.82 13.99
CA VAL A 294 -14.41 -2.44 13.64
C VAL A 294 -14.95 -1.53 14.74
N ALA A 295 -14.15 -0.56 15.16
CA ALA A 295 -14.61 0.57 15.95
C ALA A 295 -14.61 1.81 15.07
N GLU A 296 -15.71 2.55 15.06
CA GLU A 296 -15.86 3.79 14.33
C GLU A 296 -16.29 4.89 15.29
N ASN A 297 -15.46 5.93 15.44
CA ASN A 297 -15.63 7.00 16.41
C ASN A 297 -15.91 6.47 17.84
N ASP A 298 -15.14 5.46 18.27
CA ASP A 298 -15.25 4.76 19.56
C ASP A 298 -16.44 3.78 19.68
N ASP A 299 -17.36 3.76 18.71
CA ASP A 299 -18.48 2.83 18.66
C ASP A 299 -18.12 1.53 17.93
N ILE A 300 -18.29 0.39 18.60
CA ILE A 300 -18.03 -0.92 17.99
C ILE A 300 -19.15 -1.34 17.04
N TRP A 301 -18.79 -1.93 15.92
CA TRP A 301 -19.73 -2.61 15.06
C TRP A 301 -20.30 -3.85 15.77
N PRO A 302 -21.60 -4.17 15.56
CA PRO A 302 -22.26 -5.34 16.12
C PRO A 302 -21.88 -6.65 15.39
N ILE A 303 -20.65 -6.74 14.91
CA ILE A 303 -20.08 -7.93 14.28
C ILE A 303 -18.90 -8.42 15.12
N SER A 304 -18.63 -9.73 15.03
CA SER A 304 -17.43 -10.30 15.63
C SER A 304 -16.95 -11.44 14.75
N CYS A 305 -15.68 -11.39 14.34
CA CYS A 305 -15.03 -12.49 13.62
C CYS A 305 -13.96 -13.17 14.48
N ASP A 306 -13.78 -14.47 14.24
CA ASP A 306 -12.91 -15.35 15.03
C ASP A 306 -11.45 -15.42 14.54
N THR A 307 -11.18 -14.91 13.34
CA THR A 307 -9.86 -15.04 12.73
C THR A 307 -9.16 -13.69 12.66
N MET A 308 -9.64 -12.76 11.80
CA MET A 308 -9.09 -11.40 11.71
C MET A 308 -9.95 -10.48 10.83
N ILE A 309 -9.71 -9.17 10.96
CA ILE A 309 -10.00 -8.17 9.93
C ILE A 309 -8.66 -7.74 9.34
N ARG A 310 -8.54 -7.74 8.02
CA ARG A 310 -7.29 -7.40 7.33
C ARG A 310 -7.18 -5.89 7.11
N ASP A 311 -8.23 -5.30 6.55
CA ASP A 311 -8.27 -3.89 6.16
C ASP A 311 -9.65 -3.29 6.40
N ILE A 312 -9.68 -1.96 6.47
CA ILE A 312 -10.89 -1.12 6.46
C ILE A 312 -10.70 0.03 5.46
N TYR A 313 -11.79 0.48 4.84
CA TYR A 313 -11.77 1.52 3.80
C TYR A 313 -13.02 2.39 3.88
N TYR A 314 -12.85 3.71 3.93
CA TYR A 314 -13.96 4.65 3.73
C TYR A 314 -14.25 4.87 2.24
N SER A 315 -15.52 5.15 1.90
CA SER A 315 -15.86 5.83 0.66
C SER A 315 -15.28 7.25 0.66
N LEU A 316 -15.13 7.84 -0.54
CA LEU A 316 -14.51 9.18 -0.67
C LEU A 316 -15.27 10.26 0.10
N ASP A 317 -16.60 10.19 0.13
CA ASP A 317 -17.47 11.08 0.89
C ASP A 317 -17.64 10.68 2.37
N GLY A 318 -17.09 9.52 2.76
CA GLY A 318 -17.20 8.96 4.11
C GLY A 318 -18.58 8.44 4.48
N SER A 319 -19.49 8.25 3.51
CA SER A 319 -20.84 7.73 3.75
C SER A 319 -20.87 6.22 4.01
N SER A 320 -19.86 5.48 3.55
CA SER A 320 -19.74 4.03 3.75
C SER A 320 -18.37 3.65 4.27
N LEU A 321 -18.32 2.63 5.11
CA LEU A 321 -17.12 2.00 5.62
C LEU A 321 -17.18 0.49 5.32
N VAL A 322 -16.11 -0.02 4.71
CA VAL A 322 -15.97 -1.42 4.30
C VAL A 322 -14.86 -2.08 5.09
N ALA A 323 -15.11 -3.28 5.61
CA ALA A 323 -14.12 -4.11 6.29
C ALA A 323 -13.91 -5.43 5.54
N VAL A 324 -12.64 -5.79 5.30
CA VAL A 324 -12.27 -7.11 4.73
C VAL A 324 -11.99 -8.06 5.88
N LEU A 325 -12.85 -9.07 6.05
CA LEU A 325 -12.79 -9.95 7.22
C LEU A 325 -12.65 -11.41 6.85
N LYS A 326 -11.96 -12.16 7.71
CA LYS A 326 -11.91 -13.61 7.69
C LYS A 326 -12.65 -14.14 8.92
N ASP A 327 -13.69 -14.92 8.69
CA ASP A 327 -14.48 -15.57 9.74
C ASP A 327 -14.70 -17.05 9.38
N LYS A 328 -14.52 -17.93 10.36
CA LYS A 328 -14.76 -19.38 10.23
C LYS A 328 -14.05 -20.00 9.03
N GLY A 329 -12.83 -19.55 8.77
CA GLY A 329 -11.98 -20.05 7.68
C GLY A 329 -12.25 -19.45 6.30
N THR A 330 -13.26 -18.58 6.14
CA THR A 330 -13.61 -17.97 4.84
C THR A 330 -13.48 -16.45 4.87
N TRP A 331 -13.26 -15.85 3.71
CA TRP A 331 -13.19 -14.40 3.54
C TRP A 331 -14.52 -13.82 3.06
N THR A 332 -14.88 -12.66 3.59
CA THR A 332 -16.04 -11.86 3.17
C THR A 332 -15.79 -10.37 3.41
N LEU A 333 -16.74 -9.53 3.01
CA LEU A 333 -16.78 -8.11 3.35
C LEU A 333 -17.85 -7.87 4.42
N ALA A 334 -17.65 -6.86 5.26
CA ALA A 334 -18.73 -6.18 5.93
C ALA A 334 -18.81 -4.73 5.43
N VAL A 335 -20.00 -4.27 5.11
CA VAL A 335 -20.27 -2.90 4.65
C VAL A 335 -21.26 -2.29 5.63
N ASP A 336 -20.88 -1.17 6.23
CA ASP A 336 -21.72 -0.44 7.19
C ASP A 336 -22.36 -1.34 8.25
N LYS A 337 -21.51 -2.11 8.94
CA LYS A 337 -21.87 -3.07 10.00
C LYS A 337 -22.58 -4.34 9.53
N ILE A 338 -22.86 -4.50 8.24
CA ILE A 338 -23.56 -5.66 7.68
C ILE A 338 -22.58 -6.57 6.95
N VAL A 339 -22.45 -7.81 7.41
CA VAL A 339 -21.64 -8.83 6.75
C VAL A 339 -22.33 -9.31 5.47
N TRP A 340 -21.58 -9.39 4.38
CA TRP A 340 -22.04 -9.98 3.13
C TRP A 340 -22.29 -11.49 3.29
N GLU A 341 -23.31 -12.00 2.61
CA GLU A 341 -23.60 -13.44 2.58
C GLU A 341 -22.57 -14.22 1.73
N LEU A 342 -21.93 -13.53 0.80
CA LEU A 342 -20.88 -14.12 -0.03
C LEU A 342 -19.67 -14.51 0.81
N SER A 343 -19.15 -15.72 0.58
CA SER A 343 -17.88 -16.20 1.14
C SER A 343 -16.92 -16.66 0.05
N ALA A 344 -15.62 -16.52 0.28
CA ALA A 344 -14.55 -16.83 -0.66
C ALA A 344 -13.29 -17.41 0.02
N ASP A 345 -12.41 -18.02 -0.76
CA ASP A 345 -11.10 -18.50 -0.29
C ASP A 345 -10.11 -17.34 -0.13
N LYS A 346 -10.32 -16.27 -0.91
CA LYS A 346 -9.60 -15.00 -0.83
C LYS A 346 -10.50 -13.86 -1.30
N ILE A 347 -10.36 -12.70 -0.67
CA ILE A 347 -10.93 -11.43 -1.12
C ILE A 347 -9.79 -10.44 -1.38
N PHE A 348 -9.84 -9.77 -2.52
CA PHE A 348 -8.87 -8.74 -2.93
C PHE A 348 -9.30 -7.36 -2.39
N THR A 349 -8.63 -6.29 -2.81
CA THR A 349 -8.95 -4.95 -2.32
C THR A 349 -10.30 -4.49 -2.89
N PRO A 350 -11.26 -4.05 -2.07
CA PRO A 350 -12.53 -3.55 -2.56
C PRO A 350 -12.36 -2.20 -3.26
N CYS A 351 -13.14 -1.98 -4.31
CA CYS A 351 -13.36 -0.68 -4.94
C CYS A 351 -14.71 -0.13 -4.48
N ILE A 352 -14.73 1.12 -4.02
CA ILE A 352 -15.92 1.80 -3.51
C ILE A 352 -16.21 3.00 -4.42
N SER A 353 -17.47 3.23 -4.79
CA SER A 353 -17.87 4.45 -5.50
C SER A 353 -17.65 5.68 -4.62
N GLY A 354 -17.54 6.85 -5.24
CA GLY A 354 -17.25 8.09 -4.49
C GLY A 354 -18.30 8.42 -3.42
N ASP A 355 -19.55 8.00 -3.65
CA ASP A 355 -20.70 8.18 -2.78
C ASP A 355 -21.01 6.97 -1.87
N GLY A 356 -20.15 5.96 -1.85
CA GLY A 356 -20.31 4.75 -1.05
C GLY A 356 -21.43 3.79 -1.46
N SER A 357 -22.25 4.12 -2.45
CA SER A 357 -23.44 3.34 -2.83
C SER A 357 -23.12 2.00 -3.51
N ILE A 358 -21.90 1.88 -4.05
CA ILE A 358 -21.43 0.71 -4.77
C ILE A 358 -20.11 0.25 -4.16
N VAL A 359 -20.10 -1.01 -3.71
CA VAL A 359 -18.91 -1.73 -3.29
C VAL A 359 -18.71 -2.91 -4.23
N ALA A 360 -17.58 -2.91 -4.94
CA ALA A 360 -17.18 -3.95 -5.86
C ALA A 360 -15.89 -4.62 -5.40
N VAL A 361 -15.73 -5.93 -5.64
CA VAL A 361 -14.53 -6.65 -5.23
C VAL A 361 -14.25 -7.87 -6.10
N ALA A 362 -12.98 -8.10 -6.41
CA ALA A 362 -12.52 -9.37 -6.96
C ALA A 362 -12.36 -10.40 -5.82
N LEU A 363 -12.70 -11.66 -6.10
CA LEU A 363 -12.63 -12.74 -5.13
C LEU A 363 -12.25 -14.06 -5.79
N GLU A 364 -11.60 -14.92 -5.02
CA GLU A 364 -11.18 -16.25 -5.46
C GLU A 364 -12.02 -17.34 -4.80
N LYS A 365 -12.52 -18.28 -5.61
CA LYS A 365 -13.15 -19.53 -5.15
C LYS A 365 -12.57 -20.69 -5.94
N LYS A 366 -11.95 -21.64 -5.24
CA LYS A 366 -11.39 -22.89 -5.79
C LYS A 366 -10.44 -22.63 -6.97
N GLY A 367 -9.53 -21.67 -6.83
CA GLY A 367 -8.57 -21.31 -7.88
C GLY A 367 -9.16 -20.58 -9.08
N LYS A 368 -10.37 -20.05 -8.97
CA LYS A 368 -11.04 -19.25 -10.02
C LYS A 368 -11.51 -17.91 -9.47
N TYR A 369 -11.48 -16.91 -10.33
CA TYR A 369 -11.74 -15.52 -9.96
C TYR A 369 -13.13 -15.08 -10.39
N PHE A 370 -13.75 -14.25 -9.57
CA PHE A 370 -15.09 -13.68 -9.79
C PHE A 370 -15.08 -12.21 -9.35
N VAL A 371 -16.07 -11.45 -9.82
CA VAL A 371 -16.36 -10.11 -9.27
C VAL A 371 -17.74 -10.10 -8.65
N ALA A 372 -17.81 -9.54 -7.45
CA ALA A 372 -19.06 -9.22 -6.80
C ALA A 372 -19.24 -7.71 -6.70
N VAL A 373 -20.49 -7.26 -6.84
CA VAL A 373 -20.93 -5.89 -6.59
C VAL A 373 -22.12 -5.97 -5.64
N ASN A 374 -22.05 -5.22 -4.53
CA ASN A 374 -23.10 -5.16 -3.51
C ASN A 374 -23.62 -6.56 -3.12
N ASN A 375 -22.71 -7.44 -2.70
CA ASN A 375 -22.98 -8.82 -2.28
C ASN A 375 -23.52 -9.78 -3.38
N LYS A 376 -23.44 -9.41 -4.67
CA LYS A 376 -23.87 -10.26 -5.79
C LYS A 376 -22.75 -10.50 -6.78
N ILE A 377 -22.51 -11.75 -7.17
CA ILE A 377 -21.56 -12.09 -8.24
C ILE A 377 -22.14 -11.61 -9.58
N ILE A 378 -21.38 -10.78 -10.30
CA ILE A 378 -21.78 -10.24 -11.61
C ILE A 378 -21.02 -10.89 -12.78
N THR A 379 -19.83 -11.44 -12.55
CA THR A 379 -19.04 -12.12 -13.59
C THR A 379 -18.03 -13.13 -13.02
N GLY A 380 -17.58 -14.04 -13.88
CA GLY A 380 -16.70 -15.17 -13.60
C GLY A 380 -17.28 -16.50 -14.09
N PRO A 381 -16.49 -17.59 -14.09
CA PRO A 381 -15.12 -17.68 -13.59
C PRO A 381 -14.06 -17.15 -14.58
N HIS A 382 -13.01 -16.52 -14.03
CA HIS A 382 -11.79 -16.12 -14.76
C HIS A 382 -10.58 -16.93 -14.27
N GLU A 383 -9.52 -16.97 -15.07
CA GLU A 383 -8.23 -17.61 -14.74
C GLU A 383 -7.33 -16.70 -13.89
N PHE A 384 -7.43 -15.39 -14.13
CA PHE A 384 -6.76 -14.33 -13.39
C PHE A 384 -7.61 -13.06 -13.44
N MET A 385 -7.47 -12.20 -12.43
CA MET A 385 -8.14 -10.90 -12.37
C MET A 385 -7.31 -9.86 -11.64
N ALA A 386 -7.31 -8.64 -12.17
CA ALA A 386 -6.96 -7.45 -11.40
C ALA A 386 -8.20 -6.85 -10.71
N ASP A 387 -7.96 -5.95 -9.76
CA ASP A 387 -9.03 -5.26 -9.04
C ASP A 387 -9.97 -4.51 -10.00
N PRO A 388 -11.30 -4.58 -9.78
CA PRO A 388 -12.26 -3.87 -10.60
C PRO A 388 -12.20 -2.36 -10.36
N VAL A 389 -12.69 -1.56 -11.32
CA VAL A 389 -12.76 -0.10 -11.17
C VAL A 389 -14.17 0.39 -11.48
N ILE A 390 -14.78 1.13 -10.55
CA ILE A 390 -16.08 1.78 -10.76
C ILE A 390 -15.86 3.11 -11.51
N SER A 391 -16.74 3.40 -12.47
CA SER A 391 -16.73 4.67 -13.20
C SER A 391 -16.99 5.86 -12.28
N PRO A 392 -16.53 7.07 -12.62
CA PRO A 392 -16.73 8.25 -11.77
C PRO A 392 -18.20 8.56 -11.42
N ASP A 393 -19.12 8.22 -12.32
CA ASP A 393 -20.58 8.40 -12.15
C ASP A 393 -21.28 7.21 -11.47
N GLY A 394 -20.55 6.13 -11.17
CA GLY A 394 -21.09 4.90 -10.58
C GLY A 394 -21.91 4.02 -11.53
N GLY A 395 -22.17 4.43 -12.77
CA GLY A 395 -23.04 3.69 -13.68
C GLY A 395 -22.41 2.47 -14.35
N LYS A 396 -21.08 2.34 -14.29
CA LYS A 396 -20.31 1.32 -14.98
C LYS A 396 -19.22 0.74 -14.08
N ILE A 397 -18.83 -0.49 -14.38
CA ILE A 397 -17.67 -1.15 -13.79
C ILE A 397 -16.75 -1.69 -14.88
N LEU A 398 -15.47 -1.43 -14.72
CA LEU A 398 -14.38 -1.96 -15.53
C LEU A 398 -13.86 -3.24 -14.88
N ILE A 399 -13.92 -4.32 -15.65
CA ILE A 399 -13.46 -5.66 -15.31
C ILE A 399 -12.21 -5.97 -16.14
N LYS A 400 -11.16 -6.44 -15.46
CA LYS A 400 -9.86 -6.75 -16.06
C LYS A 400 -9.48 -8.17 -15.68
N GLY A 401 -9.55 -9.10 -16.63
CA GLY A 401 -9.32 -10.52 -16.33
C GLY A 401 -8.93 -11.35 -17.53
N ILE A 402 -8.35 -12.52 -17.27
CA ILE A 402 -7.90 -13.46 -18.30
C ILE A 402 -8.89 -14.63 -18.37
N GLU A 403 -9.33 -14.94 -19.59
CA GLU A 403 -10.17 -16.09 -19.90
C GLU A 403 -9.57 -16.85 -21.08
N LYS A 404 -9.25 -18.14 -20.87
CA LYS A 404 -8.70 -19.03 -21.90
C LYS A 404 -7.43 -18.45 -22.54
N GLY A 405 -6.60 -17.80 -21.72
CA GLY A 405 -5.36 -17.17 -22.16
C GLY A 405 -5.54 -15.90 -23.03
N VAL A 406 -6.71 -15.27 -22.97
CA VAL A 406 -6.96 -13.93 -23.54
C VAL A 406 -7.25 -12.97 -22.41
N TYR A 407 -6.46 -11.90 -22.30
CA TYR A 407 -6.77 -10.78 -21.42
C TYR A 407 -7.96 -10.01 -22.00
N LYS A 408 -8.95 -9.73 -21.15
CA LYS A 408 -10.16 -9.00 -21.49
C LYS A 408 -10.35 -7.82 -20.55
N ARG A 409 -10.42 -6.64 -21.18
CA ARG A 409 -10.93 -5.41 -20.59
C ARG A 409 -12.42 -5.31 -20.92
N ARG A 410 -13.29 -5.35 -19.92
CA ARG A 410 -14.76 -5.36 -20.10
C ARG A 410 -15.45 -4.26 -19.30
N ILE A 411 -16.39 -3.57 -19.93
CA ILE A 411 -17.30 -2.65 -19.24
C ILE A 411 -18.64 -3.34 -19.01
N ILE A 412 -19.16 -3.26 -17.78
CA ILE A 412 -20.48 -3.76 -17.41
C ILE A 412 -21.28 -2.58 -16.82
N LEU A 413 -22.56 -2.47 -17.19
CA LEU A 413 -23.50 -1.52 -16.59
C LEU A 413 -23.93 -2.03 -15.22
N LEU A 414 -23.96 -1.14 -14.22
CA LEU A 414 -24.33 -1.45 -12.84
C LEU A 414 -25.81 -1.18 -12.54
#